data_AF-A0A819Y0L4-F1
#
_entry.id   AF-A0A819Y0L4-F1
#
_cell.length_a   1.000
_cell.length_b   1.000
_cell.length_c   1.000
_cell.angle_alpha   90.00
_cell.angle_beta   90.00
_cell.angle_gamma   90.00
#
_symmetry.space_group_name_H-M   'P 1'
#
loop_
_entity.id
_entity.type
_entity.pdbx_description
1 polymer ?
#
loop_
_entity_poly.entity_id
_entity_poly.type
_entity_poly.pdbx_seq_one_letter_code
_entity_poly.pdbx_strand_id
1 'polypeptide(L)'
;MKTAIGKAQETVSHGSISGTRYSNVPYKSGNNLSNYEKDRCKLDIYIPRSSGTAPFPVIVYFYGGGLNAGDKSEGWADWSNNFGFKFLEAGISMVMVNYRLSGQQGTKWPLYIQDAAASVAWVANNIAQYGGDPNNIFVMGFSAGAYLTHMLSIDSKWYTEINFDR
;
A
#
# COMPACT_ATOMS: atom_id res chain seq x y z
N MET A 1 13.23 7.97 -18.30
CA MET A 1 12.51 9.22 -17.96
C MET A 1 12.04 9.11 -16.52
N LYS A 2 12.61 9.91 -15.61
CA LYS A 2 12.09 10.19 -14.26
C LYS A 2 10.96 11.22 -14.48
N THR A 3 9.76 11.16 -13.90
CA THR A 3 9.43 11.26 -12.47
C THR A 3 7.90 11.17 -12.37
N ALA A 4 7.35 10.29 -11.53
CA ALA A 4 5.99 10.45 -11.00
C ALA A 4 6.08 10.39 -9.47
N ILE A 5 6.67 11.43 -8.88
CA ILE A 5 6.65 11.61 -7.42
C ILE A 5 5.18 11.88 -7.04
N GLY A 6 4.69 11.14 -6.05
CA GLY A 6 3.36 11.29 -5.47
C GLY A 6 3.02 12.74 -5.12
N LYS A 7 1.72 13.05 -5.04
CA LYS A 7 1.22 14.43 -5.07
C LYS A 7 1.52 15.27 -3.82
N ALA A 8 2.08 14.72 -2.74
CA ALA A 8 2.67 15.52 -1.67
C ALA A 8 3.73 14.71 -0.91
N GLN A 9 4.90 15.32 -0.71
CA GLN A 9 5.92 14.87 0.24
C GLN A 9 5.71 15.65 1.54
N GLU A 10 5.29 14.97 2.59
CA GLU A 10 4.96 15.58 3.88
C GLU A 10 5.85 14.98 4.97
N THR A 11 6.18 15.77 5.99
CA THR A 11 6.76 15.23 7.22
C THR A 11 5.61 14.71 8.09
N VAL A 12 5.74 13.49 8.58
CA VAL A 12 4.84 12.92 9.60
C VAL A 12 5.63 12.72 10.88
N SER A 13 4.98 12.95 12.03
CA SER A 13 5.63 12.80 13.33
C SER A 13 4.65 12.36 14.41
N HIS A 14 5.14 11.56 15.36
CA HIS A 14 4.44 11.18 16.58
C HIS A 14 5.45 11.01 17.71
N GLY A 15 5.39 11.87 18.73
CA GLY A 15 6.45 11.94 19.74
C GLY A 15 7.80 12.28 19.11
N SER A 16 8.82 11.46 19.39
CA SER A 16 10.17 11.58 18.80
C SER A 16 10.29 10.94 17.40
N ILE A 17 9.30 10.15 16.98
CA ILE A 17 9.33 9.45 15.69
C ILE A 17 8.98 10.44 14.59
N SER A 18 9.81 10.49 13.54
CA SER A 18 9.52 11.26 12.33
C SER A 18 9.78 10.45 11.07
N GLY A 19 9.04 10.76 10.01
CA GLY A 19 9.12 10.10 8.73
C GLY A 19 8.70 10.99 7.58
N THR A 20 8.90 10.51 6.37
CA THR A 20 8.40 11.12 5.13
C THR A 20 7.18 10.35 4.66
N ARG A 21 6.10 11.06 4.35
CA ARG A 21 4.91 10.51 3.70
C ARG A 21 4.84 10.95 2.26
N TYR A 22 4.57 10.01 1.36
CA TYR A 22 4.17 10.26 -0.02
C TYR A 22 2.71 9.85 -0.18
N SER A 23 1.82 10.81 -0.38
CA SER A 23 0.38 10.54 -0.41
C SER A 23 -0.16 10.33 -1.82
N ASN A 24 -1.21 9.51 -1.90
CA ASN A 24 -2.05 9.31 -3.08
C ASN A 24 -1.26 8.91 -4.34
N VAL A 25 -0.25 8.06 -4.17
CA VAL A 25 0.56 7.55 -5.27
C VAL A 25 -0.26 6.52 -6.04
N PRO A 26 -0.52 6.72 -7.34
CA PRO A 26 -1.29 5.75 -8.12
C PRO A 26 -0.45 4.50 -8.39
N TYR A 27 -1.01 3.32 -8.14
CA TYR A 27 -0.36 2.05 -8.47
C TYR A 27 -0.86 1.42 -9.78
N LYS A 28 -1.90 2.00 -10.39
CA LYS A 28 -2.32 1.71 -11.76
C LYS A 28 -2.11 2.94 -12.64
N SER A 29 -1.75 2.70 -13.90
CA SER A 29 -1.56 3.73 -14.91
C SER A 29 -2.15 3.31 -16.26
N GLY A 30 -2.54 4.27 -17.08
CA GLY A 30 -3.06 4.03 -18.44
C GLY A 30 -4.30 4.86 -18.76
N ASN A 31 -4.60 4.99 -20.05
CA ASN A 31 -5.70 5.85 -20.53
C ASN A 31 -7.08 5.24 -20.29
N ASN A 32 -7.16 3.92 -20.07
CA ASN A 32 -8.41 3.17 -19.98
C ASN A 32 -8.91 2.98 -18.53
N LEU A 33 -8.27 3.61 -17.54
CA LEU A 33 -8.74 3.52 -16.15
C LEU A 33 -10.06 4.26 -15.97
N SER A 34 -11.02 3.58 -15.34
CA SER A 34 -12.27 4.21 -14.91
C SER A 34 -12.00 5.33 -13.89
N ASN A 35 -12.95 6.26 -13.73
CA ASN A 35 -12.85 7.30 -12.69
C ASN A 35 -12.74 6.69 -11.30
N TYR A 36 -13.40 5.56 -11.05
CA TYR A 36 -13.34 4.86 -9.78
C TYR A 36 -11.95 4.24 -9.52
N GLU A 37 -11.31 3.66 -10.54
CA GLU A 37 -9.91 3.22 -10.42
C GLU A 37 -8.97 4.39 -10.18
N LYS A 38 -9.12 5.50 -10.91
CA LYS A 38 -8.32 6.71 -10.69
C LYS A 38 -8.50 7.28 -9.28
N ASP A 39 -9.66 7.10 -8.69
CA ASP A 39 -9.92 7.54 -7.32
C ASP A 39 -9.29 6.60 -6.29
N ARG A 40 -9.57 5.29 -6.42
CA ARG A 40 -9.27 4.27 -5.41
C ARG A 40 -7.92 3.57 -5.56
N CYS A 41 -7.38 3.41 -6.77
CA CYS A 41 -6.15 2.65 -6.99
C CYS A 41 -4.90 3.49 -6.63
N LYS A 42 -4.81 3.87 -5.35
CA LYS A 42 -3.76 4.70 -4.77
C LYS A 42 -3.25 4.12 -3.47
N LEU A 43 -2.01 4.44 -3.16
CA LEU A 43 -1.36 4.09 -1.90
C LEU A 43 -0.68 5.31 -1.28
N ASP A 44 -0.46 5.24 0.02
CA ASP A 44 0.39 6.17 0.75
C ASP A 44 1.64 5.43 1.22
N ILE A 45 2.81 6.06 1.07
CA ILE A 45 4.10 5.48 1.46
C ILE A 45 4.63 6.27 2.64
N TYR A 46 5.05 5.58 3.69
CA TYR A 46 5.65 6.15 4.89
C TYR A 46 7.06 5.58 5.08
N ILE A 47 8.04 6.46 5.11
CA ILE A 47 9.47 6.14 5.19
C ILE A 47 10.03 6.72 6.48
N PRO A 48 10.72 5.94 7.33
CA PRO A 48 11.27 6.45 8.58
C PRO A 48 12.42 7.44 8.31
N ARG A 49 12.53 8.50 9.12
CA ARG A 49 13.60 9.53 8.99
C ARG A 49 14.85 9.19 9.81
N SER A 50 14.75 8.36 10.86
CA SER A 50 15.91 7.86 11.62
C SER A 50 15.58 6.76 12.65
N SER A 51 16.16 5.58 12.46
CA SER A 51 16.61 4.57 13.47
C SER A 51 17.39 3.40 12.82
N GLY A 52 17.40 3.27 11.48
CA GLY A 52 18.18 2.26 10.73
C GLY A 52 18.82 2.80 9.44
N THR A 53 19.56 1.94 8.72
CA THR A 53 20.20 2.28 7.44
C THR A 53 19.33 1.82 6.27
N ALA A 54 19.02 2.73 5.34
CA ALA A 54 18.30 2.38 4.12
C ALA A 54 19.09 1.35 3.27
N PRO A 55 18.42 0.53 2.45
CA PRO A 55 16.98 0.53 2.20
C PRO A 55 16.17 -0.14 3.34
N PHE A 56 14.98 0.39 3.63
CA PHE A 56 14.17 -0.07 4.76
C PHE A 56 13.24 -1.23 4.37
N PRO A 57 13.09 -2.29 5.20
CA PRO A 57 12.05 -3.30 5.00
C PRO A 57 10.68 -2.65 4.84
N VAL A 58 9.80 -3.26 4.04
CA VAL A 58 8.52 -2.66 3.65
C VAL A 58 7.36 -3.56 4.02
N ILE A 59 6.35 -3.00 4.66
CA ILE A 59 5.06 -3.65 4.86
C ILE A 59 4.03 -3.01 3.92
N VAL A 60 3.42 -3.81 3.05
CA VAL A 60 2.22 -3.43 2.31
C VAL A 60 1.00 -3.83 3.12
N TYR A 61 0.19 -2.84 3.53
CA TYR A 61 -0.92 -3.04 4.43
C TYR A 61 -2.28 -2.81 3.76
N PHE A 62 -3.20 -3.76 3.97
CA PHE A 62 -4.61 -3.67 3.57
C PHE A 62 -5.52 -3.53 4.80
N TYR A 63 -6.36 -2.51 4.81
CA TYR A 63 -7.36 -2.29 5.86
C TYR A 63 -8.58 -3.22 5.70
N GLY A 64 -9.37 -3.31 6.78
CA GLY A 64 -10.61 -4.09 6.87
C GLY A 64 -11.81 -3.45 6.17
N GLY A 65 -13.01 -3.58 6.74
CA GLY A 65 -14.23 -2.97 6.16
C GLY A 65 -15.04 -3.86 5.22
N GLY A 66 -14.96 -5.19 5.40
CA GLY A 66 -15.83 -6.15 4.70
C GLY A 66 -15.72 -6.14 3.17
N LEU A 67 -14.61 -5.62 2.63
CA LEU A 67 -14.37 -5.32 1.21
C LEU A 67 -15.28 -4.24 0.62
N ASN A 68 -16.30 -3.74 1.32
CA ASN A 68 -17.30 -2.82 0.79
C ASN A 68 -17.24 -1.40 1.40
N ALA A 69 -16.36 -1.19 2.38
CA ALA A 69 -16.11 0.08 3.04
C ALA A 69 -14.61 0.22 3.38
N GLY A 70 -14.21 1.46 3.71
CA GLY A 70 -12.90 1.76 4.28
C GLY A 70 -11.96 2.58 3.38
N ASP A 71 -10.89 3.09 4.01
CA ASP A 71 -9.84 3.87 3.37
C ASP A 71 -8.46 3.62 4.03
N LYS A 72 -7.39 3.78 3.24
CA LYS A 72 -6.00 3.63 3.66
C LYS A 72 -5.59 4.56 4.81
N SER A 73 -6.33 5.65 5.03
CA SER A 73 -6.15 6.54 6.17
C SER A 73 -6.66 5.98 7.50
N GLU A 74 -7.63 5.06 7.48
CA GLU A 74 -8.29 4.54 8.69
C GLU A 74 -7.35 3.65 9.54
N GLY A 75 -6.43 2.93 8.90
CA GLY A 75 -5.46 2.06 9.60
C GLY A 75 -4.19 2.77 10.06
N TRP A 76 -3.84 3.91 9.44
CA TRP A 76 -2.69 4.72 9.85
C TRP A 76 -2.97 5.48 11.16
N ALA A 77 -4.20 5.97 11.28
CA ALA A 77 -4.64 6.90 12.32
C ALA A 77 -5.70 6.31 13.25
N ASP A 78 -5.83 4.99 13.40
CA ASP A 78 -6.65 4.43 14.48
C ASP A 78 -6.10 4.99 15.81
N TRP A 79 -6.85 5.97 16.31
CA TRP A 79 -6.48 6.98 17.31
C TRP A 79 -6.18 6.35 18.67
N SER A 80 -6.43 5.05 18.80
CA SER A 80 -6.17 4.27 20.01
C SER A 80 -4.73 3.75 20.12
N ASN A 81 -3.96 3.58 19.02
CA ASN A 81 -2.76 2.72 19.07
C ASN A 81 -1.53 3.11 18.24
N ASN A 82 -1.54 4.19 17.45
CA ASN A 82 -0.38 4.68 16.67
C ASN A 82 0.32 3.57 15.86
N PHE A 83 -0.47 2.65 15.28
CA PHE A 83 0.02 1.40 14.72
C PHE A 83 1.13 1.60 13.68
N GLY A 84 0.92 2.51 12.72
CA GLY A 84 1.92 2.80 11.69
C GLY A 84 3.21 3.40 12.23
N PHE A 85 3.14 4.23 13.27
CA PHE A 85 4.32 4.85 13.88
C PHE A 85 5.22 3.82 14.59
N LYS A 86 4.66 2.73 15.14
CA LYS A 86 5.46 1.66 15.75
C LYS A 86 6.39 0.97 14.74
N PHE A 87 5.94 0.81 13.49
CA PHE A 87 6.79 0.26 12.43
C PHE A 87 7.84 1.26 11.97
N LEU A 88 7.48 2.55 11.85
CA LEU A 88 8.48 3.58 11.54
C LEU A 88 9.57 3.67 12.61
N GLU A 89 9.21 3.58 13.89
CA GLU A 89 10.16 3.54 15.01
C GLU A 89 11.13 2.37 14.91
N ALA A 90 10.62 1.20 14.51
CA ALA A 90 11.41 0.00 14.26
C ALA A 90 12.22 0.03 12.95
N GLY A 91 12.21 1.14 12.20
CA GLY A 91 12.94 1.26 10.94
C GLY A 91 12.30 0.52 9.77
N ILE A 92 10.99 0.25 9.84
CA ILE A 92 10.21 -0.45 8.82
C ILE A 92 9.30 0.56 8.11
N SER A 93 9.38 0.58 6.78
CA SER A 93 8.50 1.40 5.94
C SER A 93 7.11 0.80 5.84
N MET A 94 6.09 1.66 5.76
CA MET A 94 4.69 1.25 5.62
C MET A 94 4.11 1.75 4.31
N VAL A 95 3.38 0.90 3.59
CA VAL A 95 2.62 1.26 2.40
C VAL A 95 1.15 0.94 2.65
N MET A 96 0.32 1.97 2.78
CA MET A 96 -1.11 1.84 3.06
C MET A 96 -1.87 1.88 1.74
N VAL A 97 -2.61 0.82 1.41
CA VAL A 97 -3.19 0.66 0.06
C VAL A 97 -4.70 0.80 0.08
N ASN A 98 -5.24 1.67 -0.79
CA ASN A 98 -6.65 1.59 -1.18
C ASN A 98 -6.85 0.59 -2.32
N TYR A 99 -8.00 -0.07 -2.30
CA TYR A 99 -8.48 -0.96 -3.35
C TYR A 99 -9.93 -0.61 -3.71
N ARG A 100 -10.42 -1.03 -4.88
CA ARG A 100 -11.83 -0.88 -5.23
C ARG A 100 -12.70 -1.68 -4.27
N LEU A 101 -13.83 -1.12 -3.86
CA LEU A 101 -14.71 -1.75 -2.87
C LEU A 101 -15.77 -2.60 -3.57
N SER A 102 -16.00 -3.81 -3.07
CA SER A 102 -17.03 -4.73 -3.54
C SER A 102 -18.42 -4.08 -3.54
N GLY A 103 -19.16 -4.24 -4.65
CA GLY A 103 -20.49 -3.67 -4.85
C GLY A 103 -20.50 -2.19 -5.27
N GLN A 104 -19.36 -1.50 -5.21
CA GLN A 104 -19.24 -0.10 -5.63
C GLN A 104 -18.84 0.00 -7.10
N GLN A 105 -19.56 0.81 -7.88
CA GLN A 105 -19.19 1.14 -9.27
C GLN A 105 -18.91 -0.08 -10.16
N GLY A 106 -19.71 -1.15 -10.00
CA GLY A 106 -19.56 -2.39 -10.75
C GLY A 106 -18.41 -3.30 -10.30
N THR A 107 -17.70 -2.94 -9.21
CA THR A 107 -16.63 -3.76 -8.65
C THR A 107 -17.20 -5.06 -8.09
N LYS A 108 -16.74 -6.18 -8.63
CA LYS A 108 -17.09 -7.54 -8.23
C LYS A 108 -15.81 -8.35 -8.06
N TRP A 109 -15.93 -9.53 -7.47
CA TRP A 109 -14.85 -10.51 -7.53
C TRP A 109 -14.44 -10.75 -8.99
N PRO A 110 -13.13 -10.83 -9.34
CA PRO A 110 -11.95 -10.75 -8.47
C PRO A 110 -11.28 -9.35 -8.41
N LEU A 111 -11.94 -8.28 -8.84
CA LEU A 111 -11.31 -6.99 -9.13
C LEU A 111 -10.54 -6.36 -7.95
N TYR A 112 -11.02 -6.53 -6.71
CA TYR A 112 -10.32 -6.02 -5.52
C TYR A 112 -9.09 -6.86 -5.12
N ILE A 113 -9.06 -8.14 -5.50
CA ILE A 113 -7.87 -9.00 -5.34
C ILE A 113 -6.81 -8.60 -6.36
N GLN A 114 -7.23 -8.36 -7.61
CA GLN A 114 -6.35 -7.86 -8.67
C GLN A 114 -5.78 -6.49 -8.33
N ASP A 115 -6.55 -5.62 -7.69
CA ASP A 115 -6.05 -4.33 -7.18
C ASP A 115 -4.98 -4.53 -6.10
N ALA A 116 -5.22 -5.45 -5.16
CA ALA A 116 -4.24 -5.81 -4.13
C ALA A 116 -2.94 -6.34 -4.75
N ALA A 117 -3.04 -7.28 -5.70
CA ALA A 117 -1.89 -7.83 -6.41
C ALA A 117 -1.11 -6.75 -7.19
N ALA A 118 -1.83 -5.91 -7.94
CA ALA A 118 -1.25 -4.80 -8.69
C ALA A 118 -0.51 -3.82 -7.77
N SER A 119 -1.05 -3.54 -6.58
CA SER A 119 -0.40 -2.66 -5.61
C SER A 119 0.91 -3.25 -5.08
N VAL A 120 0.96 -4.56 -4.76
CA VAL A 120 2.19 -5.23 -4.29
C VAL A 120 3.24 -5.27 -5.39
N ALA A 121 2.84 -5.60 -6.62
CA ALA A 121 3.73 -5.58 -7.78
C ALA A 121 4.28 -4.16 -8.04
N TRP A 122 3.43 -3.14 -7.92
CA TRP A 122 3.86 -1.75 -8.02
C TRP A 122 4.89 -1.41 -6.94
N VAL A 123 4.65 -1.78 -5.68
CA VAL A 123 5.59 -1.53 -4.57
C VAL A 123 6.93 -2.22 -4.86
N ALA A 124 6.92 -3.50 -5.25
CA ALA A 124 8.15 -4.22 -5.59
C ALA A 124 8.98 -3.51 -6.67
N ASN A 125 8.32 -2.98 -7.70
CA ASN A 125 8.99 -2.32 -8.82
C ASN A 125 9.42 -0.87 -8.54
N ASN A 126 8.86 -0.21 -7.52
CA ASN A 126 8.97 1.24 -7.36
C ASN A 126 9.49 1.68 -6.00
N ILE A 127 9.43 0.87 -4.95
CA ILE A 127 9.65 1.34 -3.57
C ILE A 127 11.09 1.80 -3.30
N ALA A 128 12.06 1.28 -4.06
CA ALA A 128 13.46 1.69 -3.98
C ALA A 128 13.66 3.20 -4.15
N GLN A 129 12.89 3.86 -5.02
CA GLN A 129 13.01 5.30 -5.23
C GLN A 129 12.49 6.14 -4.06
N TYR A 130 11.73 5.51 -3.15
CA TYR A 130 11.25 6.13 -1.92
C TYR A 130 12.11 5.75 -0.70
N GLY A 131 13.11 4.87 -0.86
CA GLY A 131 14.00 4.43 0.22
C GLY A 131 13.64 3.09 0.87
N GLY A 132 12.59 2.40 0.40
CA GLY A 132 12.29 1.04 0.84
C GLY A 132 13.10 -0.02 0.10
N ASP A 133 13.24 -1.20 0.70
CA ASP A 133 13.93 -2.36 0.15
C ASP A 133 12.97 -3.19 -0.70
N PRO A 134 13.12 -3.21 -2.04
CA PRO A 134 12.25 -3.99 -2.90
C PRO A 134 12.41 -5.50 -2.69
N ASN A 135 13.50 -5.97 -2.07
CA ASN A 135 13.75 -7.39 -1.82
C ASN A 135 13.22 -7.85 -0.46
N ASN A 136 12.77 -6.92 0.40
CA ASN A 136 12.32 -7.23 1.75
C ASN A 136 10.91 -6.65 1.99
N ILE A 137 9.92 -7.26 1.33
CA ILE A 137 8.52 -6.83 1.35
C ILE A 137 7.66 -7.88 2.04
N PHE A 138 6.90 -7.44 3.03
CA PHE A 138 5.87 -8.22 3.72
C PHE A 138 4.49 -7.70 3.34
N VAL A 139 3.51 -8.59 3.25
CA VAL A 139 2.11 -8.22 3.03
C VAL A 139 1.34 -8.51 4.32
N MET A 140 0.55 -7.55 4.77
CA MET A 140 -0.21 -7.62 6.01
C MET A 140 -1.60 -7.02 5.81
N GLY A 141 -2.56 -7.44 6.61
CA GLY A 141 -3.86 -6.80 6.65
C GLY A 141 -4.73 -7.27 7.79
N PHE A 142 -5.85 -6.58 8.00
CA PHE A 142 -6.82 -6.87 9.05
C PHE A 142 -8.20 -7.15 8.44
N SER A 143 -8.91 -8.16 8.95
CA SER A 143 -10.27 -8.54 8.49
C SER A 143 -10.33 -8.76 6.97
N ALA A 144 -11.07 -7.95 6.22
CA ALA A 144 -11.09 -7.97 4.76
C ALA A 144 -9.70 -7.82 4.13
N GLY A 145 -8.81 -7.02 4.73
CA GLY A 145 -7.42 -6.90 4.31
C GLY A 145 -6.59 -8.15 4.60
N ALA A 146 -6.91 -8.89 5.67
CA ALA A 146 -6.30 -10.20 5.94
C ALA A 146 -6.75 -11.24 4.90
N TYR A 147 -8.01 -11.17 4.47
CA TYR A 147 -8.50 -11.96 3.35
C TYR A 147 -7.72 -11.66 2.05
N LEU A 148 -7.51 -10.38 1.71
CA LEU A 148 -6.69 -10.00 0.54
C LEU A 148 -5.26 -10.55 0.67
N THR A 149 -4.63 -10.35 1.83
CA THR A 149 -3.29 -10.87 2.14
C THR A 149 -3.23 -12.39 1.93
N HIS A 150 -4.20 -13.13 2.47
CA HIS A 150 -4.28 -14.58 2.32
C HIS A 150 -4.47 -15.00 0.86
N MET A 151 -5.29 -14.27 0.09
CA MET A 151 -5.51 -14.60 -1.31
C MET A 151 -4.26 -14.43 -2.16
N LEU A 152 -3.44 -13.41 -1.87
CA LEU A 152 -2.16 -13.23 -2.52
C LEU A 152 -1.13 -14.29 -2.12
N SER A 153 -1.21 -14.82 -0.89
CA SER A 153 -0.22 -15.79 -0.39
C SER A 153 -0.43 -17.22 -0.89
N ILE A 154 -1.67 -17.61 -1.20
CA ILE A 154 -2.01 -19.01 -1.51
C ILE A 154 -2.14 -19.31 -3.01
N ASP A 155 -2.18 -18.27 -3.85
CA ASP A 155 -2.41 -18.43 -5.29
C ASP A 155 -1.57 -17.42 -6.07
N SER A 156 -0.46 -17.89 -6.64
CA SER A 156 0.45 -17.06 -7.42
C SER A 156 -0.18 -16.53 -8.71
N LYS A 157 -1.36 -17.05 -9.12
CA LYS A 157 -2.02 -16.60 -10.35
C LYS A 157 -2.23 -15.09 -10.38
N TRP A 158 -2.50 -14.49 -9.22
CA TRP A 158 -2.77 -13.05 -9.09
C TRP A 158 -1.57 -12.20 -9.49
N TYR A 159 -0.35 -12.74 -9.35
CA TYR A 159 0.89 -12.12 -9.79
C TYR A 159 1.21 -12.47 -11.25
N THR A 160 1.00 -13.74 -11.66
CA THR A 160 1.26 -14.14 -13.05
C THR A 160 0.33 -13.46 -14.05
N GLU A 161 -0.93 -13.19 -13.68
CA GLU A 161 -1.91 -12.46 -14.50
C GLU A 161 -1.42 -11.06 -14.89
N ILE A 162 -0.53 -10.47 -14.09
CA ILE A 162 0.05 -9.15 -14.31
C ILE A 162 1.54 -9.21 -14.69
N ASN A 163 2.04 -10.39 -15.10
CA ASN A 163 3.44 -10.65 -15.43
C ASN A 163 4.42 -10.24 -14.32
N PHE A 164 4.01 -10.46 -13.07
CA PHE A 164 4.85 -10.24 -11.89
C PHE A 164 5.27 -11.62 -11.35
N ASP A 165 6.57 -11.82 -11.20
CA ASP A 165 7.15 -13.05 -10.64
C ASP A 165 7.91 -12.69 -9.35
N ARG A 166 7.61 -13.41 -8.27
CA ARG A 166 8.18 -13.18 -6.94
C ARG A 166 8.18 -14.43 -6.10
#